data_AF-A0A3S9B5R4-F1
#
_entry.id   AF-A0A3S9B5R4-F1
#
_cell.length_a   1.000
_cell.length_b   1.000
_cell.length_c   1.000
_cell.angle_alpha   90.00
_cell.angle_beta   90.00
_cell.angle_gamma   90.00
#
_symmetry.space_group_name_H-M   'P 1'
#
loop_
_entity.id
_entity.type
_entity.pdbx_description
1 polymer ?
#
loop_
_entity_poly.entity_id
_entity_poly.type
_entity_poly.pdbx_seq_one_letter_code
_entity_poly.pdbx_strand_id
1 'polypeptide(L)'
;MSKKTVKLNVQVKLAKKTYQPGEPVPVGGKDGLSDEDVSRLTESFGLYAGDSVIGTPAETSDADIAERDRRIAVLEAEKAEALEELKTARDETEALKGQLAEAEADTGVLAARVKELEAAAK
;
A
#
# COMPACT_ATOMS: atom_id res chain seq x y z
N MET A 1 -37.45 27.75 18.08
CA MET A 1 -36.18 27.00 18.20
C MET A 1 -35.99 26.17 16.95
N SER A 2 -35.09 26.55 16.04
CA SER A 2 -34.79 25.73 14.85
C SER A 2 -34.13 24.43 15.29
N LYS A 3 -34.61 23.29 14.77
CA LYS A 3 -33.97 21.98 14.98
C LYS A 3 -32.63 21.98 14.23
N LYS A 4 -31.54 21.58 14.89
CA LYS A 4 -30.22 21.43 14.26
C LYS A 4 -30.32 20.31 13.21
N THR A 5 -29.85 20.58 12.00
CA THR A 5 -29.82 19.59 10.91
C THR A 5 -28.49 19.64 10.18
N VAL A 6 -28.06 18.51 9.63
CA VAL A 6 -26.87 18.37 8.77
C VAL A 6 -27.27 17.79 7.41
N LYS A 7 -26.59 18.21 6.35
CA LYS A 7 -26.74 17.63 5.01
C LYS A 7 -25.49 16.82 4.70
N LEU A 8 -25.65 15.53 4.51
CA LEU A 8 -24.55 14.58 4.29
C LEU A 8 -24.54 14.12 2.83
N ASN A 9 -23.37 13.72 2.33
CA ASN A 9 -23.20 13.12 0.99
C ASN A 9 -23.63 11.66 0.91
N VAL A 10 -24.25 11.12 1.96
CA VAL A 10 -24.68 9.72 2.00
C VAL A 10 -26.14 9.63 2.38
N GLN A 11 -26.77 8.54 1.95
CA GLN A 11 -28.09 8.19 2.43
C GLN A 11 -28.01 7.80 3.91
N VAL A 12 -28.86 8.40 4.75
CA VAL A 12 -28.90 8.14 6.19
C VAL A 12 -30.29 7.65 6.57
N LYS A 13 -30.36 6.48 7.23
CA LYS A 13 -31.63 5.94 7.74
C LYS A 13 -31.74 6.16 9.24
N LEU A 14 -32.74 6.92 9.66
CA LEU A 14 -33.08 7.13 11.07
C LEU A 14 -34.47 6.56 11.36
N ALA A 15 -34.53 5.56 12.24
CA ALA A 15 -35.77 4.89 12.65
C ALA A 15 -36.73 4.59 11.48
N LYS A 16 -37.74 5.44 11.27
CA LYS A 16 -38.79 5.29 10.25
C LYS A 16 -38.55 6.04 8.94
N LYS A 17 -37.52 6.89 8.86
CA LYS A 17 -37.26 7.74 7.69
C LYS A 17 -35.85 7.51 7.14
N THR A 18 -35.78 7.39 5.81
CA THR A 18 -34.53 7.44 5.06
C THR A 18 -34.38 8.84 4.50
N TYR A 19 -33.22 9.44 4.71
CA TYR A 19 -32.83 10.75 4.21
C TYR A 19 -31.88 10.55 3.05
N GLN A 20 -32.22 11.13 1.90
CA GLN A 20 -31.36 11.09 0.73
C GLN A 20 -30.16 12.03 0.91
N PRO A 21 -29.09 11.84 0.12
CA PRO A 21 -27.94 12.74 0.12
C PRO A 21 -28.40 14.19 -0.12
N GLY A 22 -27.89 15.11 0.70
CA GLY A 22 -28.30 16.53 0.65
C GLY A 22 -29.63 16.88 1.32
N GLU A 23 -30.41 15.89 1.78
CA GLU A 23 -31.56 16.15 2.63
C GLU A 23 -31.13 16.56 4.04
N PRO A 24 -31.86 17.48 4.70
CA PRO A 24 -31.57 17.87 6.07
C PRO A 24 -31.90 16.74 7.06
N VAL A 25 -30.86 16.11 7.60
CA VAL A 25 -30.93 15.07 8.63
C VAL A 25 -30.92 15.72 10.01
N PRO A 26 -31.87 15.41 10.92
CA PRO A 26 -31.90 15.98 12.26
C PRO A 26 -30.69 15.53 13.09
N VAL A 27 -30.11 16.47 13.84
CA VAL A 27 -29.01 16.24 14.77
C VAL A 27 -29.49 16.48 16.20
N GLY A 28 -29.29 15.49 17.06
CA GLY A 28 -29.72 15.46 18.46
C GLY A 28 -31.17 15.01 18.66
N GLY A 29 -31.51 14.72 19.92
CA GLY A 29 -32.81 14.18 20.32
C GLY A 29 -32.93 12.66 20.13
N LYS A 30 -34.11 12.11 20.45
CA LYS A 30 -34.35 10.65 20.42
C LYS A 30 -34.31 10.04 19.01
N ASP A 31 -34.64 10.85 18.01
CA ASP A 31 -34.81 10.40 16.61
C ASP A 31 -33.81 11.06 15.64
N GLY A 32 -32.75 11.70 16.16
CA GLY A 32 -31.72 12.40 15.39
C GLY A 32 -30.34 11.73 15.50
N LEU A 33 -29.41 12.10 14.61
CA LEU A 33 -28.02 11.69 14.71
C LEU A 33 -27.38 12.26 15.98
N SER A 34 -26.55 11.48 16.67
CA SER A 34 -25.70 12.03 17.71
C SER A 34 -24.62 12.92 17.08
N ASP A 35 -24.09 13.88 17.84
CA ASP A 35 -23.00 14.73 17.33
C ASP A 35 -21.76 13.87 16.94
N GLU A 36 -21.54 12.73 17.60
CA GLU A 36 -20.47 11.78 17.28
C GLU A 36 -20.70 11.08 15.93
N ASP A 37 -21.94 10.68 15.63
CA ASP A 37 -22.28 10.10 14.34
C ASP A 37 -22.12 11.12 13.22
N VAL A 38 -22.46 12.39 13.47
CA VAL A 38 -22.27 13.47 12.51
C VAL A 38 -20.79 13.66 12.19
N SER A 39 -19.91 13.67 13.21
CA SER A 39 -18.47 13.79 13.01
C SER A 39 -17.93 12.65 12.15
N ARG A 40 -18.25 11.40 12.49
CA ARG A 40 -17.78 10.21 11.76
C ARG A 40 -18.29 10.16 10.32
N LEU A 41 -19.57 10.47 10.10
CA LEU A 41 -20.16 10.49 8.76
C LEU A 41 -19.60 11.62 7.90
N THR A 42 -19.32 12.77 8.53
CA THR A 42 -18.69 13.90 7.84
C THR A 42 -17.24 13.62 7.49
N GLU A 43 -16.48 12.96 8.36
CA GLU A 43 -15.09 12.55 8.09
C GLU A 43 -15.02 11.50 6.98
N SER A 44 -15.91 10.51 7.01
CA SER A 44 -15.89 9.39 6.06
C SER A 44 -16.44 9.75 4.68
N PHE A 45 -17.45 10.63 4.62
CA PHE A 45 -18.22 10.88 3.39
C PHE A 45 -18.36 12.36 3.01
N GLY A 46 -18.01 13.29 3.90
CA GLY A 46 -18.10 14.72 3.67
C GLY A 46 -19.51 15.31 3.83
N LEU A 47 -19.56 16.64 3.91
CA LEU A 47 -20.79 17.42 3.87
C LEU A 47 -21.31 17.57 2.43
N TYR A 48 -22.64 17.65 2.30
CA TYR A 48 -23.27 17.90 1.01
C TYR A 48 -22.98 19.31 0.49
N ALA A 49 -22.22 19.38 -0.61
CA ALA A 49 -21.74 20.63 -1.20
C ALA A 49 -22.67 21.21 -2.28
N GLY A 50 -23.87 20.65 -2.48
CA GLY A 50 -24.92 21.31 -3.24
C GLY A 50 -25.05 20.97 -4.72
N ASP A 51 -24.06 20.33 -5.36
CA ASP A 51 -24.09 20.17 -6.83
C ASP A 51 -23.40 18.90 -7.34
N SER A 52 -23.34 17.86 -6.51
CA SER A 52 -22.86 16.57 -6.96
C SER A 52 -23.73 15.51 -6.34
N VAL A 53 -24.55 14.92 -7.20
CA VAL A 53 -25.00 13.52 -7.10
C VAL A 53 -23.90 12.75 -6.38
N ILE A 54 -24.22 11.95 -5.35
CA ILE A 54 -23.33 10.83 -4.99
C ILE A 54 -22.88 10.27 -6.31
N GLY A 55 -21.59 10.39 -6.63
CA GLY A 55 -21.12 10.01 -7.94
C GLY A 55 -21.68 8.62 -8.19
N THR A 56 -22.56 8.49 -9.18
CA THR A 56 -22.58 7.27 -9.98
C THR A 56 -21.10 6.96 -10.15
N PRO A 57 -20.59 5.80 -9.68
CA PRO A 57 -19.18 5.48 -9.88
C PRO A 57 -18.93 5.79 -11.34
N ALA A 58 -18.04 6.77 -11.61
CA ALA A 58 -17.84 7.28 -12.96
C ALA A 58 -17.73 6.04 -13.83
N GLU A 59 -18.65 5.88 -14.80
CA GLU A 59 -18.72 4.67 -15.61
C GLU A 59 -17.32 4.45 -16.13
N THR A 60 -16.64 3.45 -15.57
CA THR A 60 -15.23 3.23 -15.86
C THR A 60 -15.25 2.76 -17.28
N SER A 61 -14.77 3.60 -18.19
CA SER A 61 -14.92 3.30 -19.60
C SER A 61 -14.10 2.04 -19.90
N ASP A 62 -14.48 1.30 -20.94
CA ASP A 62 -13.68 0.17 -21.41
C ASP A 62 -12.23 0.59 -21.72
N ALA A 63 -12.02 1.87 -22.06
CA ALA A 63 -10.70 2.45 -22.26
C ALA A 63 -9.90 2.56 -20.94
N ASP A 64 -10.53 3.01 -19.85
CA ASP A 64 -9.90 3.09 -18.53
C ASP A 64 -9.55 1.70 -18.00
N ILE A 65 -10.40 0.70 -18.24
CA ILE A 65 -10.14 -0.70 -17.88
C ILE A 65 -8.96 -1.23 -18.69
N ALA A 66 -8.97 -1.02 -20.00
CA ALA A 66 -7.88 -1.46 -20.88
C ALA A 66 -6.54 -0.79 -20.54
N GLU A 67 -6.54 0.49 -20.14
CA GLU A 67 -5.33 1.17 -19.68
C GLU A 67 -4.80 0.57 -18.37
N ARG A 68 -5.70 0.30 -17.41
CA ARG A 68 -5.33 -0.35 -16.14
C ARG A 68 -4.76 -1.74 -16.37
N ASP A 69 -5.38 -2.55 -17.23
CA ASP A 69 -4.89 -3.89 -17.56
C ASP A 69 -3.52 -3.85 -18.22
N ARG A 70 -3.28 -2.89 -19.12
CA ARG A 70 -1.93 -2.67 -19.69
C ARG A 70 -0.92 -2.29 -18.61
N ARG A 71 -1.30 -1.41 -17.68
CA ARG A 71 -0.40 -0.99 -16.60
C ARG A 71 -0.08 -2.15 -15.67
N ILE A 72 -1.06 -2.99 -15.36
CA ILE A 72 -0.87 -4.21 -14.57
C ILE A 72 0.10 -5.15 -15.30
N ALA A 73 -0.12 -5.42 -16.58
CA ALA A 73 0.75 -6.30 -17.36
C ALA A 73 2.21 -5.81 -17.41
N VAL A 74 2.43 -4.49 -17.53
CA VAL A 74 3.77 -3.89 -17.48
C VAL A 74 4.39 -4.08 -16.09
N LEU A 75 3.65 -3.79 -15.02
CA LEU A 75 4.15 -3.96 -13.65
C LEU A 75 4.45 -5.44 -13.31
N GLU A 76 3.67 -6.38 -13.85
CA GLU A 76 3.93 -7.81 -13.68
C GLU A 76 5.22 -8.24 -14.40
N ALA A 77 5.48 -7.70 -15.60
CA ALA A 77 6.72 -7.95 -16.33
C ALA A 77 7.94 -7.35 -15.59
N GLU A 78 7.85 -6.09 -15.16
CA GLU A 78 8.91 -5.42 -14.37
C GLU A 78 9.20 -6.18 -13.06
N LYS A 79 8.16 -6.68 -12.39
CA LYS A 79 8.31 -7.51 -11.19
C LYS A 79 9.02 -8.83 -11.49
N ALA A 80 8.70 -9.49 -12.60
CA ALA A 80 9.33 -10.74 -12.97
C ALA A 80 10.83 -10.55 -13.27
N GLU A 81 11.18 -9.48 -13.99
CA GLU A 81 12.56 -9.11 -14.29
C GLU A 81 13.35 -8.82 -13.01
N ALA A 82 12.80 -7.98 -12.12
CA ALA A 82 13.44 -7.66 -10.84
C ALA A 82 13.66 -8.89 -9.94
N LEU A 83 12.78 -9.90 -10.01
CA LEU A 83 12.95 -11.15 -9.27
C LEU A 83 14.09 -12.01 -9.82
N GLU A 84 14.24 -12.08 -11.15
CA GLU A 84 15.36 -12.79 -11.79
C GLU A 84 16.70 -12.08 -11.54
N GLU A 85 16.74 -10.75 -11.59
CA GLU A 85 17.93 -9.98 -11.22
C GLU A 85 18.33 -10.21 -9.76
N LEU A 86 17.36 -10.19 -8.84
CA LEU A 86 17.62 -10.43 -7.42
C LEU A 86 18.12 -11.85 -7.16
N LYS A 87 17.58 -12.84 -7.87
CA LYS A 87 18.05 -14.22 -7.81
C LYS A 87 19.50 -14.32 -8.31
N THR A 88 19.79 -13.70 -9.45
CA THR A 88 21.14 -13.67 -10.04
C THR A 88 22.15 -13.03 -9.09
N ALA A 89 21.84 -11.85 -8.56
CA ALA A 89 22.69 -11.15 -7.59
C ALA A 89 22.93 -11.97 -6.31
N ARG A 90 21.92 -12.72 -5.86
CA ARG A 90 22.06 -13.63 -4.72
C ARG A 90 23.01 -14.78 -5.03
N ASP A 91 22.86 -15.42 -6.18
CA ASP A 91 23.72 -16.53 -6.60
C ASP A 91 25.18 -16.06 -6.77
N GLU A 92 25.40 -14.88 -7.35
CA GLU A 92 26.72 -14.26 -7.46
C GLU A 92 27.32 -13.95 -6.08
N THR A 93 26.52 -13.44 -5.16
CA THR A 93 26.97 -13.15 -3.79
C THR A 93 27.41 -14.43 -3.07
N GLU A 94 26.66 -15.52 -3.20
CA GLU A 94 27.04 -16.81 -2.61
C GLU A 94 28.29 -17.40 -3.26
N ALA A 95 28.44 -17.28 -4.59
CA ALA A 95 29.65 -17.68 -5.28
C ALA A 95 30.88 -16.90 -4.79
N LEU A 96 30.77 -15.57 -4.64
CA LEU A 96 31.84 -14.71 -4.13
C LEU A 96 32.21 -15.06 -2.68
N LYS A 97 31.23 -15.38 -1.82
CA LYS A 97 31.51 -15.86 -0.46
C LYS A 97 32.29 -17.17 -0.47
N GLY A 98 31.94 -18.09 -1.37
CA GLY A 98 32.68 -19.34 -1.56
C GLY A 98 34.14 -19.10 -1.95
N GLN A 99 34.36 -18.24 -2.94
CA GLN A 99 35.71 -17.86 -3.38
C GLN A 99 36.51 -17.18 -2.28
N LEU A 100 35.88 -16.33 -1.46
CA LEU A 100 36.53 -15.68 -0.33
C LEU A 100 36.99 -16.70 0.71
N ALA A 101 36.14 -17.66 1.07
CA ALA A 101 36.48 -18.70 2.03
C ALA A 101 37.62 -19.60 1.54
N GLU A 102 37.64 -19.93 0.24
CA GLU A 102 38.73 -20.68 -0.39
C GLU A 102 40.06 -19.88 -0.33
N ALA A 103 40.02 -18.60 -0.71
CA ALA A 103 41.20 -17.73 -0.66
C ALA A 103 41.74 -17.53 0.77
N GLU A 104 40.86 -17.45 1.77
CA GLU A 104 41.25 -17.39 3.19
C GLU A 104 41.94 -18.69 3.63
N ALA A 105 41.42 -19.84 3.22
CA ALA A 105 42.02 -21.14 3.53
C ALA A 105 43.41 -21.27 2.89
N ASP A 106 43.55 -20.93 1.61
CA ASP A 106 44.83 -20.96 0.88
C ASP A 106 45.85 -20.01 1.50
N THR A 107 45.42 -18.79 1.85
CA THR A 107 46.28 -17.81 2.53
C THR A 107 46.77 -18.35 3.87
N GLY A 108 45.92 -19.05 4.62
CA GLY A 108 46.28 -19.71 5.87
C GLY A 108 47.34 -20.81 5.68
N VAL A 109 47.18 -21.65 4.66
CA VAL A 109 48.15 -22.72 4.32
C VAL A 109 49.48 -22.11 3.89
N LEU A 110 49.46 -21.10 3.02
CA LEU A 110 50.68 -20.41 2.56
C LEU A 110 51.40 -19.73 3.73
N ALA A 111 50.67 -19.05 4.62
CA ALA A 111 51.25 -18.44 5.82
C ALA A 111 51.91 -19.47 6.75
N ALA A 112 51.31 -20.66 6.90
CA ALA A 112 51.91 -21.75 7.67
C ALA A 112 53.20 -22.26 7.01
N ARG A 113 53.20 -22.47 5.70
CA ARG A 113 54.38 -22.91 4.93
C ARG A 113 55.52 -21.90 4.96
N VAL A 114 55.21 -20.62 4.85
CA VAL A 114 56.22 -19.55 4.98
C VAL A 114 56.89 -19.62 6.35
N LYS A 115 56.12 -19.75 7.44
CA LYS A 115 56.68 -19.90 8.79
C LYS A 115 57.57 -21.13 8.94
N GLU A 116 57.18 -22.27 8.37
CA GLU A 116 58.00 -23.49 8.37
C GLU A 116 59.34 -23.28 7.65
N LEU A 117 59.31 -22.65 6.46
CA LEU A 117 60.50 -22.38 5.67
C LEU A 117 61.42 -21.36 6.36
N GLU A 118 60.86 -20.30 6.94
CA GLU A 118 61.61 -19.31 7.71
C GLU A 118 62.28 -19.94 8.95
N ALA A 119 61.61 -20.89 9.61
CA ALA A 119 62.18 -21.61 10.74
C ALA A 119 63.31 -22.57 10.31
N ALA A 120 63.18 -23.22 9.15
CA ALA A 120 64.21 -24.12 8.61
C ALA A 120 65.44 -23.38 8.04
N ALA A 121 65.28 -22.12 7.66
CA ALA A 121 66.36 -21.26 7.15
C ALA A 121 67.16 -20.54 8.26
N LYS A 122 66.80 -20.74 9.53
CA LYS A 122 67.38 -20.09 10.71
C LYS A 122 68.28 -21.06 11.49
#